data_AF-A0A2V6ZYK9-F1
#
_entry.id   AF-A0A2V6ZYK9-F1
#
_cell.length_a   1.000
_cell.length_b   1.000
_cell.length_c   1.000
_cell.angle_alpha   90.00
_cell.angle_beta   90.00
_cell.angle_gamma   90.00
#
_symmetry.space_group_name_H-M   'P 1'
#
loop_
_entity.id
_entity.type
_entity.pdbx_description
1 polymer ?
#
loop_
_entity_poly.entity_id
_entity_poly.type
_entity_poly.pdbx_seq_one_letter_code
_entity_poly.pdbx_strand_id
1 'polypeptide(L)'
;MPLDDLALGLQRVLDRGIRRLRLGAAPVPGRRRLLIVQIDGLSQSVLDEALARGRVPFLARLLRHRGYGIMPMSVGLPTSTPAFQMAAMYGVRPDIPGFHYHDRHRKTGVYYPRAGDAARVEQTQAAGRRGIVNGGGAYGCIFTGGAESNLLTFAMITRPSGAGLLRTISGAVVIGWVLLKGSVASAIELTRAVLRVVADPVAVSRGGGWKWLAIKIGISVWLRELFTLVVSRDLYAGVPAIYVNYFDYDVAAHAWGPRHPRALRALRRVDAAIHRLWRVLRRVPGHGYDFYVLSDHGQAAC
;
A
#
# COMPACT_ATOMS: atom_id res chain seq x y z
N MET A 1 5.87 -36.10 -1.93
CA MET A 1 6.44 -34.89 -1.28
C MET A 1 5.33 -33.89 -1.07
N PRO A 2 5.18 -33.30 0.13
CA PRO A 2 4.19 -32.25 0.37
C PRO A 2 4.49 -31.03 -0.50
N LEU A 3 3.46 -30.40 -1.05
CA LEU A 3 3.59 -29.16 -1.86
C LEU A 3 4.32 -28.05 -1.10
N ASP A 4 4.22 -28.05 0.22
CA ASP A 4 4.88 -27.10 1.10
C ASP A 4 6.41 -27.25 1.11
N ASP A 5 6.94 -28.48 1.02
CA ASP A 5 8.38 -28.73 0.97
C ASP A 5 8.99 -28.33 -0.37
N LEU A 6 8.25 -28.54 -1.47
CA LEU A 6 8.61 -28.05 -2.80
C LEU A 6 8.62 -26.51 -2.84
N ALA A 7 7.61 -25.87 -2.25
CA ALA A 7 7.55 -24.41 -2.15
C ALA A 7 8.69 -23.84 -1.30
N LEU A 8 9.02 -24.47 -0.17
CA LEU A 8 10.15 -24.10 0.69
C LEU A 8 11.51 -24.36 0.03
N GLY A 9 11.63 -25.44 -0.77
CA GLY A 9 12.81 -25.77 -1.54
C GLY A 9 13.08 -24.74 -2.64
N LEU A 10 12.06 -24.43 -3.45
CA LEU A 10 12.12 -23.40 -4.49
C LEU A 10 12.41 -22.02 -3.89
N GLN A 11 11.82 -21.69 -2.74
CA GLN A 11 12.13 -20.45 -2.00
C GLN A 11 13.59 -20.39 -1.55
N ARG A 12 14.14 -21.48 -1.01
CA ARG A 12 15.56 -21.52 -0.58
C ARG A 12 16.53 -21.40 -1.75
N VAL A 13 16.17 -21.91 -2.93
CA VAL A 13 16.95 -21.76 -4.16
C VAL A 13 16.88 -20.33 -4.68
N LEU A 14 15.69 -19.71 -4.68
CA LEU A 14 15.51 -18.30 -5.00
C LEU A 14 16.29 -17.40 -4.05
N ASP A 15 16.19 -17.62 -2.73
CA ASP A 15 16.90 -16.84 -1.72
C ASP A 15 18.43 -16.98 -1.88
N ARG A 16 18.93 -18.19 -2.20
CA ARG A 16 20.35 -18.41 -2.53
C ARG A 16 20.75 -17.76 -3.85
N GLY A 17 19.88 -17.79 -4.86
CA GLY A 17 20.08 -17.13 -6.15
C GLY A 17 20.16 -15.62 -6.00
N ILE A 18 19.24 -15.00 -5.26
CA ILE A 18 19.23 -13.56 -4.99
C ILE A 18 20.49 -13.14 -4.21
N ARG A 19 20.90 -13.93 -3.20
CA ARG A 19 22.15 -13.71 -2.46
C ARG A 19 23.41 -13.90 -3.32
N ARG A 20 23.44 -14.92 -4.19
CA ARG A 20 24.59 -15.20 -5.08
C ARG A 20 24.70 -14.19 -6.22
N LEU A 21 23.57 -13.74 -6.77
CA LEU A 21 23.52 -12.77 -7.87
C LEU A 21 23.77 -11.32 -7.40
N ARG A 22 23.93 -11.08 -6.08
CA ARG A 22 24.09 -9.73 -5.50
C ARG A 22 23.10 -8.72 -6.09
N LEU A 23 21.85 -9.14 -6.27
CA LEU A 23 20.81 -8.25 -6.80
C LEU A 23 20.51 -7.20 -5.72
N GLY A 24 21.20 -6.06 -5.81
CA GLY A 24 21.16 -4.97 -4.85
C GLY A 24 22.54 -4.58 -4.35
N ALA A 25 22.83 -3.28 -4.35
CA ALA A 25 24.07 -2.76 -3.80
C ALA A 25 24.23 -3.22 -2.34
N ALA A 26 25.46 -3.45 -1.88
CA ALA A 26 25.70 -3.68 -0.45
C ALA A 26 25.20 -2.47 0.36
N PRO A 27 24.71 -2.66 1.60
CA PRO A 27 24.43 -1.52 2.47
C PRO A 27 25.68 -0.65 2.59
N VAL A 28 25.52 0.65 2.39
CA VAL A 28 26.60 1.60 2.62
C VAL A 28 26.70 1.81 4.13
N PRO A 29 27.89 1.63 4.75
CA PRO A 29 28.10 1.91 6.16
C PRO A 29 27.56 3.31 6.53
N GLY A 30 26.76 3.40 7.59
CA GLY A 30 26.13 4.65 8.03
C GLY A 30 24.83 5.04 7.32
N ARG A 31 24.40 4.33 6.27
CA ARG A 31 23.09 4.55 5.63
C ARG A 31 22.12 3.41 5.95
N ARG A 32 21.12 3.71 6.79
CA ARG A 32 20.03 2.79 7.11
C ARG A 32 19.05 2.70 5.95
N ARG A 33 18.49 1.51 5.74
CA ARG A 33 17.40 1.31 4.80
C ARG A 33 16.06 1.35 5.52
N LEU A 34 15.02 1.74 4.81
CA LEU A 34 13.73 2.08 5.38
C LEU A 34 12.62 1.33 4.67
N LEU A 35 11.74 0.65 5.41
CA LEU A 35 10.43 0.21 4.93
C LEU A 35 9.35 0.80 5.83
N ILE A 36 8.55 1.70 5.27
CA ILE A 36 7.33 2.23 5.90
C ILE A 36 6.12 1.55 5.28
N VAL A 37 5.26 1.00 6.13
CA VAL A 37 3.94 0.50 5.74
C VAL A 37 2.88 1.37 6.38
N GLN A 38 2.12 2.10 5.57
CA GLN A 38 0.95 2.85 6.01
C GLN A 38 -0.30 1.96 5.90
N ILE A 39 -1.07 1.89 6.98
CA ILE A 39 -2.45 1.39 6.98
C ILE A 39 -3.36 2.62 6.94
N ASP A 40 -3.97 2.86 5.79
CA ASP A 40 -4.82 4.03 5.57
C ASP A 40 -6.04 4.01 6.51
N GLY A 41 -6.34 5.13 7.16
CA GLY A 41 -7.56 5.34 7.96
C GLY A 41 -7.69 4.57 9.28
N LEU A 42 -6.63 3.93 9.77
CA LEU A 42 -6.66 3.13 11.01
C LEU A 42 -6.40 3.98 12.27
N SER A 43 -7.46 4.28 13.01
CA SER A 43 -7.32 4.93 14.33
C SER A 43 -6.66 4.02 15.38
N GLN A 44 -5.95 4.62 16.33
CA GLN A 44 -5.38 3.91 17.49
C GLN A 44 -6.46 3.12 18.26
N SER A 45 -7.63 3.71 18.49
CA SER A 45 -8.73 3.04 19.21
C SER A 45 -9.20 1.74 18.52
N VAL A 46 -9.20 1.71 17.19
CA VAL A 46 -9.57 0.50 16.43
C VAL A 46 -8.42 -0.49 16.39
N LEU A 47 -7.17 -0.04 16.36
CA LEU A 47 -6.01 -0.92 16.46
C LEU A 47 -6.00 -1.66 17.81
N ASP A 48 -6.24 -0.95 18.92
CA ASP A 48 -6.29 -1.54 20.26
C ASP A 48 -7.39 -2.61 20.37
N GLU A 49 -8.59 -2.31 19.85
CA GLU A 49 -9.71 -3.25 19.78
C GLU A 49 -9.40 -4.45 18.88
N ALA A 50 -8.75 -4.22 17.74
CA ALA A 50 -8.33 -5.26 16.80
C ALA A 50 -7.26 -6.17 17.40
N LEU A 51 -6.33 -5.63 18.20
CA LEU A 51 -5.33 -6.39 18.95
C LEU A 51 -5.99 -7.26 20.01
N ALA A 52 -6.86 -6.67 20.84
CA ALA A 52 -7.58 -7.39 21.90
C ALA A 52 -8.45 -8.54 21.34
N ARG A 53 -9.08 -8.34 20.18
CA ARG A 53 -9.93 -9.33 19.52
C ARG A 53 -9.18 -10.27 18.56
N GLY A 54 -7.85 -10.24 18.53
CA GLY A 54 -7.04 -11.13 17.68
C GLY A 54 -7.26 -10.94 16.17
N ARG A 55 -7.70 -9.76 15.75
CA ARG A 55 -7.98 -9.43 14.34
C ARG A 55 -6.72 -9.12 13.55
N VAL A 56 -5.66 -8.65 14.22
CA VAL A 56 -4.33 -8.37 13.64
C VAL A 56 -3.23 -9.25 14.29
N PRO A 57 -3.27 -10.58 14.07
CA PRO A 57 -2.41 -11.52 14.78
C PRO A 57 -0.92 -11.31 14.53
N PHE A 58 -0.52 -10.81 13.35
CA PHE A 58 0.89 -10.57 13.06
C PHE A 58 1.42 -9.34 13.79
N LEU A 59 0.72 -8.21 13.75
CA LEU A 59 1.08 -7.02 14.52
C LEU A 59 1.14 -7.35 16.03
N ALA A 60 0.16 -8.09 16.55
CA ALA A 60 0.18 -8.55 17.95
C ALA A 60 1.45 -9.37 18.28
N ARG A 61 1.92 -10.19 17.35
CA ARG A 61 3.15 -10.98 17.50
C ARG A 61 4.40 -10.12 17.46
N LEU A 62 4.43 -9.05 16.64
CA LEU A 62 5.55 -8.10 16.63
C LEU A 62 5.70 -7.40 17.98
N LEU A 63 4.59 -6.94 18.54
CA LEU A 63 4.57 -6.26 19.84
C LEU A 63 5.03 -7.17 20.99
N ARG A 64 4.57 -8.42 21.03
CA ARG A 64 4.93 -9.34 22.12
C ARG A 64 6.36 -9.87 22.08
N HIS A 65 6.92 -10.13 20.90
CA HIS A 65 8.11 -10.99 20.78
C HIS A 65 9.27 -10.39 19.99
N ARG A 66 9.13 -9.18 19.44
CA ARG A 66 10.11 -8.64 18.48
C ARG A 66 10.62 -7.24 18.81
N GLY A 67 10.35 -6.73 20.02
CA GLY A 67 10.83 -5.42 20.48
C GLY A 67 10.17 -4.23 19.78
N TYR A 68 8.99 -4.42 19.18
CA TYR A 68 8.23 -3.32 18.59
C TYR A 68 7.36 -2.67 19.66
N GLY A 69 7.29 -1.34 19.64
CA GLY A 69 6.40 -0.54 20.48
C GLY A 69 5.31 0.13 19.65
N ILE A 70 4.20 0.48 20.31
CA ILE A 70 3.21 1.41 19.73
C ILE A 70 3.58 2.81 20.20
N MET A 71 3.66 3.75 19.27
CA MET A 71 3.79 5.17 19.57
C MET A 71 2.51 5.88 19.12
N PRO A 72 1.77 6.50 20.06
CA PRO A 72 0.65 7.37 19.69
C PRO A 72 1.15 8.51 18.79
N MET A 73 0.37 8.82 17.75
CA MET A 73 0.68 9.90 16.83
C MET A 73 -0.53 10.81 16.68
N SER A 74 -0.32 12.10 16.90
CA SER A 74 -1.30 13.13 16.53
C SER A 74 -1.03 13.58 15.11
N VAL A 75 -2.06 13.56 14.28
CA VAL A 75 -1.97 13.94 12.86
C VAL A 75 -2.52 15.35 12.68
N GLY A 76 -1.95 16.10 11.73
CA GLY A 76 -2.33 17.48 11.48
C GLY A 76 -3.76 17.62 10.94
N LEU A 77 -4.30 18.83 11.00
CA LEU A 77 -5.55 19.20 10.34
C LEU A 77 -5.26 19.78 8.95
N PRO A 78 -5.99 19.37 7.90
CA PRO A 78 -7.05 18.36 7.92
C PRO A 78 -6.49 16.93 8.04
N THR A 79 -7.21 16.06 8.75
CA THR A 79 -6.87 14.63 8.90
C THR A 79 -7.17 13.87 7.61
N SER A 80 -6.33 14.06 6.60
CA SER A 80 -6.48 13.46 5.27
C SER A 80 -5.15 12.91 4.78
N THR A 81 -5.21 11.83 4.00
CA THR A 81 -4.03 11.18 3.39
C THR A 81 -3.10 12.15 2.66
N PRO A 82 -3.55 13.07 1.78
CA PRO A 82 -2.62 13.98 1.09
C PRO A 82 -1.92 14.93 2.08
N ALA A 83 -2.66 15.55 3.02
CA ALA A 83 -2.04 16.42 4.01
C ALA A 83 -1.01 15.65 4.87
N PHE A 84 -1.38 14.46 5.36
CA PHE A 84 -0.48 13.62 6.14
C PHE A 84 0.77 13.21 5.37
N GLN A 85 0.61 12.68 4.14
CA GLN A 85 1.76 12.21 3.36
C GLN A 85 2.71 13.34 2.99
N MET A 86 2.20 14.54 2.68
CA MET A 86 3.04 15.70 2.44
C MET A 86 3.87 16.05 3.69
N ALA A 87 3.25 16.09 4.86
CA ALA A 87 3.94 16.35 6.12
C ALA A 87 4.97 15.27 6.47
N ALA A 88 4.56 13.99 6.40
CA ALA A 88 5.39 12.85 6.77
C ALA A 88 6.56 12.65 5.82
N MET A 89 6.37 12.86 4.51
CA MET A 89 7.41 12.60 3.51
C MET A 89 8.39 13.76 3.33
N TYR A 90 7.99 15.00 3.61
CA TYR A 90 8.81 16.20 3.35
C TYR A 90 9.11 17.06 4.58
N GLY A 91 8.50 16.76 5.73
CA GLY A 91 8.68 17.54 6.96
C GLY A 91 8.20 18.99 6.80
N VAL A 92 7.11 19.19 6.04
CA VAL A 92 6.50 20.50 5.80
C VAL A 92 5.16 20.62 6.50
N ARG A 93 4.69 21.85 6.71
CA ARG A 93 3.31 22.11 7.10
C ARG A 93 2.47 22.17 5.81
N PRO A 94 1.62 21.17 5.53
CA PRO A 94 0.92 21.07 4.27
C PRO A 94 -0.17 22.13 4.16
N ASP A 95 -0.23 22.82 3.01
CA ASP A 95 -1.34 23.69 2.63
C ASP A 95 -2.29 22.91 1.70
N ILE A 96 -2.89 21.85 2.25
CA ILE A 96 -3.78 20.95 1.50
C ILE A 96 -5.09 20.84 2.28
N PRO A 97 -6.17 21.52 1.86
CA PRO A 97 -7.42 21.57 2.62
C PRO A 97 -8.26 20.29 2.51
N GLY A 98 -7.97 19.39 1.56
CA GLY A 98 -8.65 18.10 1.45
C GLY A 98 -8.37 17.37 0.13
N PHE A 99 -9.15 16.31 -0.13
CA PHE A 99 -9.02 15.49 -1.34
C PHE A 99 -9.43 16.21 -2.64
N HIS A 100 -10.29 17.22 -2.53
CA HIS A 100 -10.76 18.04 -3.64
C HIS A 100 -10.88 19.49 -3.17
N TYR A 101 -10.25 20.41 -3.89
CA TYR A 101 -10.32 21.84 -3.58
C TYR A 101 -10.06 22.72 -4.80
N HIS A 102 -10.39 24.00 -4.69
CA HIS A 102 -10.14 24.98 -5.74
C HIS A 102 -8.89 25.80 -5.42
N ASP A 103 -7.91 25.78 -6.32
CA ASP A 103 -6.70 26.62 -6.24
C ASP A 103 -7.02 27.99 -6.84
N ARG A 104 -7.20 29.00 -5.97
CA ARG A 104 -7.56 30.38 -6.38
C ARG A 104 -6.49 31.05 -7.22
N HIS A 105 -5.20 30.79 -6.95
CA HIS A 105 -4.10 31.38 -7.69
C HIS A 105 -4.08 30.91 -9.14
N ARG A 106 -4.48 29.66 -9.37
CA ARG A 106 -4.47 29.03 -10.69
C ARG A 106 -5.84 28.92 -11.35
N LYS A 107 -6.91 29.24 -10.62
CA LYS A 107 -8.31 29.12 -11.05
C LYS A 107 -8.66 27.70 -11.54
N THR A 108 -8.07 26.68 -10.92
CA THR A 108 -8.28 25.26 -11.29
C THR A 108 -8.69 24.41 -10.09
N GLY A 109 -9.47 23.36 -10.36
CA GLY A 109 -9.80 22.34 -9.37
C GLY A 109 -8.67 21.33 -9.21
N VAL A 110 -8.20 21.14 -7.98
CA VAL A 110 -7.23 20.12 -7.57
C VAL A 110 -7.99 18.93 -7.03
N TYR A 111 -7.79 17.75 -7.63
CA TYR A 111 -8.44 16.52 -7.19
C TYR A 111 -7.43 15.38 -7.07
N TYR A 112 -7.35 14.75 -5.90
CA TYR A 112 -6.62 13.51 -5.75
C TYR A 112 -7.55 12.33 -6.10
N PRO A 113 -7.14 11.38 -6.96
CA PRO A 113 -5.77 11.02 -7.30
C PRO A 113 -5.29 11.50 -8.68
N ARG A 114 -5.76 12.64 -9.20
CA ARG A 114 -5.35 13.11 -10.53
C ARG A 114 -3.83 13.33 -10.55
N ALA A 115 -3.14 12.53 -11.37
CA ALA A 115 -1.69 12.47 -11.45
C ALA A 115 -1.01 13.84 -11.60
N GLY A 116 -1.49 14.65 -12.54
CA GLY A 116 -0.93 15.98 -12.81
C GLY A 116 -1.10 16.95 -11.64
N ASP A 117 -2.20 16.84 -10.89
CA ASP A 117 -2.44 17.66 -9.71
C ASP A 117 -1.53 17.25 -8.55
N ALA A 118 -1.40 15.94 -8.29
CA ALA A 118 -0.53 15.43 -7.23
C ALA A 118 0.93 15.82 -7.46
N ALA A 119 1.47 15.61 -8.65
CA ALA A 119 2.85 15.97 -8.99
C ALA A 119 3.11 17.48 -8.86
N ARG A 120 2.15 18.32 -9.28
CA ARG A 120 2.25 19.77 -9.17
C ARG A 120 2.24 20.25 -7.72
N VAL A 121 1.33 19.71 -6.91
CA VAL A 121 1.26 20.05 -5.47
C VAL A 121 2.52 19.60 -4.76
N GLU A 122 3.01 18.40 -5.06
CA GLU A 122 4.27 17.88 -4.54
C GLU A 122 5.46 18.79 -4.86
N GLN A 123 5.63 19.17 -6.13
CA GLN A 123 6.70 20.08 -6.53
C GLN A 123 6.61 21.44 -5.82
N THR A 124 5.39 21.98 -5.69
CA THR A 124 5.16 23.30 -5.08
C THR A 124 5.44 23.25 -3.57
N GLN A 125 4.85 22.28 -2.85
CA GLN A 125 4.90 22.25 -1.38
C GLN A 125 6.17 21.59 -0.83
N ALA A 126 6.81 20.69 -1.58
CA ALA A 126 8.12 20.20 -1.20
C ALA A 126 9.16 21.33 -1.19
N ALA A 127 8.99 22.38 -2.01
CA ALA A 127 9.85 23.56 -2.04
C ALA A 127 11.35 23.22 -2.10
N GLY A 128 11.72 22.25 -2.93
CA GLY A 128 13.10 21.77 -3.10
C GLY A 128 13.62 20.85 -1.98
N ARG A 129 12.81 20.53 -0.97
CA ARG A 129 13.18 19.59 0.10
C ARG A 129 13.30 18.18 -0.44
N ARG A 130 14.29 17.46 0.09
CA ARG A 130 14.49 16.04 -0.20
C ARG A 130 13.48 15.23 0.62
N GLY A 131 12.64 14.45 -0.06
CA GLY A 131 11.70 13.56 0.61
C GLY A 131 12.38 12.32 1.21
N ILE A 132 11.72 11.71 2.20
CA ILE A 132 12.26 10.56 2.95
C ILE A 132 12.46 9.29 2.12
N VAL A 133 11.81 9.18 0.96
CA VAL A 133 11.95 8.05 0.03
C VAL A 133 12.72 8.42 -1.24
N ASN A 134 13.54 9.46 -1.17
CA ASN A 134 14.37 9.86 -2.30
C ASN A 134 15.36 8.76 -2.74
N GLY A 135 15.38 8.45 -4.04
CA GLY A 135 16.13 7.31 -4.59
C GLY A 135 15.53 5.94 -4.26
N GLY A 136 14.27 5.93 -3.82
CA GLY A 136 13.53 4.78 -3.33
C GLY A 136 12.28 4.45 -4.15
N GLY A 137 11.33 3.78 -3.49
CA GLY A 137 10.03 3.37 -4.06
C GLY A 137 8.84 3.85 -3.22
N ALA A 138 7.81 4.36 -3.88
CA ALA A 138 6.54 4.74 -3.25
C ALA A 138 5.37 3.99 -3.93
N TYR A 139 4.53 3.32 -3.14
CA TYR A 139 3.42 2.52 -3.65
C TYR A 139 2.18 2.82 -2.83
N GLY A 140 1.01 2.95 -3.44
CA GLY A 140 -0.16 3.30 -2.65
C GLY A 140 -0.27 4.79 -2.25
N CYS A 141 0.72 5.63 -2.58
CA CYS A 141 0.89 6.99 -2.06
C CYS A 141 0.48 8.10 -3.03
N ILE A 142 -0.21 9.13 -2.54
CA ILE A 142 -0.61 10.30 -3.33
C ILE A 142 0.63 11.00 -3.91
N PHE A 143 1.68 11.12 -3.10
CA PHE A 143 2.94 11.75 -3.46
C PHE A 143 4.05 10.70 -3.61
N THR A 144 5.06 11.03 -4.42
CA THR A 144 6.23 10.18 -4.62
C THR A 144 7.16 10.18 -3.41
N GLY A 145 7.19 11.25 -2.61
CA GLY A 145 8.17 11.41 -1.53
C GLY A 145 9.61 11.48 -2.03
N GLY A 146 9.80 11.82 -3.31
CA GLY A 146 11.08 11.85 -4.03
C GLY A 146 11.50 10.50 -4.62
N ALA A 147 10.65 9.48 -4.58
CA ALA A 147 10.93 8.16 -5.13
C ALA A 147 11.13 8.18 -6.65
N GLU A 148 12.05 7.37 -7.15
CA GLU A 148 12.27 7.18 -8.59
C GLU A 148 11.24 6.22 -9.20
N SER A 149 10.68 5.33 -8.38
CA SER A 149 9.62 4.39 -8.77
C SER A 149 8.35 4.68 -7.97
N ASN A 150 7.27 5.10 -8.64
CA ASN A 150 5.94 5.27 -8.03
C ASN A 150 4.86 4.46 -8.80
N LEU A 151 4.01 3.68 -8.11
CA LEU A 151 2.89 2.96 -8.74
C LEU A 151 1.49 3.44 -8.36
N LEU A 152 1.32 4.39 -7.43
CA LEU A 152 -0.04 4.89 -7.15
C LEU A 152 -0.54 5.80 -8.27
N THR A 153 0.36 6.47 -8.97
CA THR A 153 0.00 7.16 -10.18
C THR A 153 -0.19 6.10 -11.27
N PHE A 154 -1.43 5.83 -11.70
CA PHE A 154 -1.75 5.06 -12.91
C PHE A 154 -0.87 5.43 -14.14
N ALA A 155 -0.20 6.60 -14.08
CA ALA A 155 0.83 7.10 -14.98
C ALA A 155 2.09 6.23 -15.18
N MET A 156 2.38 5.22 -14.36
CA MET A 156 3.52 4.31 -14.63
C MET A 156 3.16 3.05 -15.43
N ILE A 157 1.87 2.79 -15.69
CA ILE A 157 1.49 1.83 -16.75
C ILE A 157 1.72 2.46 -18.14
N THR A 158 1.77 3.79 -18.25
CA THR A 158 1.91 4.49 -19.53
C THR A 158 3.32 5.02 -19.84
N ARG A 159 4.25 5.07 -18.88
CA ARG A 159 5.66 5.50 -19.11
C ARG A 159 6.67 4.79 -18.19
N PRO A 160 7.24 3.63 -18.59
CA PRO A 160 8.38 3.05 -17.88
C PRO A 160 9.65 3.88 -18.14
N SER A 161 10.20 4.52 -17.11
CA SER A 161 11.52 5.15 -17.19
C SER A 161 12.64 4.12 -16.92
N GLY A 162 13.42 3.79 -17.96
CA GLY A 162 14.71 3.09 -17.83
C GLY A 162 14.80 1.74 -18.54
N ALA A 163 15.82 1.58 -19.38
CA ALA A 163 16.07 0.41 -20.24
C ALA A 163 16.65 -0.78 -19.46
N GLY A 164 16.06 -1.98 -19.63
CA GLY A 164 16.65 -3.26 -19.18
C GLY A 164 15.71 -4.46 -19.34
N LEU A 165 16.10 -5.43 -20.17
CA LEU A 165 15.32 -6.64 -20.53
C LEU A 165 14.84 -7.46 -19.31
N LEU A 166 15.68 -7.62 -18.28
CA LEU A 166 15.34 -8.32 -17.03
C LEU A 166 14.27 -7.58 -16.20
N ARG A 167 14.20 -6.24 -16.32
CA ARG A 167 13.23 -5.40 -15.61
C ARG A 167 11.88 -5.38 -16.34
N THR A 168 11.87 -5.47 -17.67
CA THR A 168 10.66 -5.67 -18.49
C THR A 168 10.03 -7.05 -18.25
N ILE A 169 10.84 -8.12 -18.17
CA ILE A 169 10.35 -9.48 -17.87
C ILE A 169 9.69 -9.53 -16.48
N SER A 170 10.29 -8.90 -15.47
CA SER A 170 9.69 -8.80 -14.13
C SER A 170 8.40 -7.98 -14.10
N GLY A 171 8.29 -6.92 -14.92
CA GLY A 171 7.07 -6.13 -15.07
C GLY A 171 5.96 -6.93 -15.75
N ALA A 172 6.29 -7.67 -16.81
CA ALA A 172 5.36 -8.53 -17.54
C ALA A 172 4.85 -9.71 -16.69
N VAL A 173 5.69 -10.29 -15.82
CA VAL A 173 5.27 -11.34 -14.87
C VAL A 173 4.34 -10.77 -13.79
N VAL A 174 4.62 -9.57 -13.27
CA VAL A 174 3.75 -8.90 -12.30
C VAL A 174 2.42 -8.50 -12.93
N ILE A 175 2.44 -7.92 -14.13
CA ILE A 175 1.25 -7.57 -14.91
C ILE A 175 0.48 -8.84 -15.27
N GLY A 176 1.14 -9.89 -15.74
CA GLY A 176 0.53 -11.18 -16.05
C GLY A 176 -0.08 -11.86 -14.84
N TRP A 177 0.56 -11.79 -13.67
CA TRP A 177 0.01 -12.31 -12.41
C TRP A 177 -1.19 -11.49 -11.92
N VAL A 178 -1.14 -10.16 -12.06
CA VAL A 178 -2.26 -9.26 -11.75
C VAL A 178 -3.42 -9.46 -12.73
N LEU A 179 -3.17 -9.68 -14.02
CA LEU A 179 -4.19 -9.98 -15.01
C LEU A 179 -4.80 -11.37 -14.81
N LEU A 180 -3.98 -12.39 -14.51
CA LEU A 180 -4.42 -13.77 -14.29
C LEU A 180 -5.27 -13.89 -13.03
N LYS A 181 -4.77 -13.39 -11.91
CA LYS A 181 -5.58 -13.34 -10.71
C LYS A 181 -6.77 -12.39 -10.95
N GLY A 182 -6.54 -11.26 -11.62
CA GLY A 182 -7.50 -10.22 -12.02
C GLY A 182 -8.77 -10.77 -12.64
N SER A 183 -8.57 -11.69 -13.58
CA SER A 183 -9.61 -12.41 -14.29
C SER A 183 -10.33 -13.41 -13.38
N VAL A 184 -9.65 -14.07 -12.44
CA VAL A 184 -10.30 -14.97 -11.46
C VAL A 184 -11.22 -14.21 -10.49
N ALA A 185 -10.80 -13.10 -9.89
CA ALA A 185 -11.73 -12.37 -9.00
C ALA A 185 -12.79 -11.59 -9.78
N SER A 186 -12.48 -11.09 -10.99
CA SER A 186 -13.50 -10.54 -11.90
C SER A 186 -14.53 -11.60 -12.29
N ALA A 187 -14.12 -12.83 -12.54
CA ALA A 187 -15.02 -13.95 -12.79
C ALA A 187 -15.86 -14.27 -11.55
N ILE A 188 -15.26 -14.33 -10.36
CA ILE A 188 -16.00 -14.58 -9.11
C ILE A 188 -17.04 -13.49 -8.82
N GLU A 189 -16.69 -12.21 -9.01
CA GLU A 189 -17.62 -11.10 -8.81
C GLU A 189 -18.71 -11.06 -9.90
N LEU A 190 -18.36 -11.38 -11.16
CA LEU A 190 -19.34 -11.52 -12.24
C LEU A 190 -20.30 -12.68 -11.96
N THR A 191 -19.81 -13.84 -11.56
CA THR A 191 -20.64 -14.99 -11.16
C THR A 191 -21.53 -14.64 -9.99
N ARG A 192 -21.03 -13.93 -8.97
CA ARG A 192 -21.84 -13.47 -7.83
C ARG A 192 -22.88 -12.43 -8.22
N ALA A 193 -22.57 -11.56 -9.17
CA ALA A 193 -23.49 -10.56 -9.70
C ALA A 193 -24.61 -11.24 -10.49
N VAL A 194 -24.27 -12.21 -11.36
CA VAL A 194 -25.24 -13.01 -12.12
C VAL A 194 -26.13 -13.81 -11.17
N LEU A 195 -25.55 -14.52 -10.20
CA LEU A 195 -26.33 -15.29 -9.21
C LEU A 195 -27.27 -14.41 -8.39
N ARG A 196 -26.88 -13.16 -8.06
CA ARG A 196 -27.77 -12.22 -7.37
C ARG A 196 -28.88 -11.66 -8.25
N VAL A 197 -28.60 -11.38 -9.53
CA VAL A 197 -29.61 -10.93 -10.49
C VAL A 197 -30.64 -12.04 -10.76
N VAL A 198 -30.19 -13.29 -10.80
CA VAL A 198 -31.07 -14.47 -10.93
C VAL A 198 -31.86 -14.73 -9.64
N ALA A 199 -31.27 -14.52 -8.47
CA ALA A 199 -31.91 -14.78 -7.19
C ALA A 199 -32.89 -13.68 -6.74
N ASP A 200 -32.68 -12.42 -7.11
CA ASP A 200 -33.55 -11.31 -6.71
C ASP A 200 -33.53 -10.15 -7.74
N PRO A 201 -34.33 -10.23 -8.82
CA PRO A 201 -34.33 -9.22 -9.88
C PRO A 201 -34.90 -7.85 -9.45
N VAL A 202 -35.64 -7.78 -8.33
CA VAL A 202 -36.33 -6.56 -7.87
C VAL A 202 -35.44 -5.73 -6.92
N ALA A 203 -34.54 -6.36 -6.16
CA ALA A 203 -33.58 -5.65 -5.30
C ALA A 203 -32.50 -4.86 -6.07
N VAL A 204 -32.30 -5.16 -7.36
CA VAL A 204 -31.26 -4.52 -8.21
C VAL A 204 -31.60 -3.07 -8.58
N SER A 205 -32.85 -2.62 -8.36
CA SER A 205 -33.32 -1.28 -8.74
C SER A 205 -33.15 -0.19 -7.67
N ARG A 206 -32.62 -0.50 -6.47
CA ARG A 206 -32.38 0.50 -5.41
C ARG A 206 -30.88 0.69 -5.13
N GLY A 207 -30.31 1.73 -5.74
CA GLY A 207 -29.08 2.40 -5.30
C GLY A 207 -27.83 2.09 -6.13
N GLY A 208 -27.53 2.92 -7.13
CA GLY A 208 -26.35 2.82 -8.01
C GLY A 208 -24.97 2.86 -7.32
N GLY A 209 -24.90 2.99 -5.99
CA GLY A 209 -23.65 3.03 -5.23
C GLY A 209 -23.02 1.67 -4.93
N TRP A 210 -23.80 0.58 -4.86
CA TRP A 210 -23.26 -0.71 -4.40
C TRP A 210 -22.34 -1.38 -5.43
N LYS A 211 -22.63 -1.23 -6.73
CA LYS A 211 -21.79 -1.76 -7.82
C LYS A 211 -20.43 -1.05 -7.86
N TRP A 212 -20.45 0.27 -7.74
CA TRP A 212 -19.24 1.09 -7.69
C TRP A 212 -18.40 0.80 -6.44
N LEU A 213 -19.05 0.61 -5.30
CA LEU A 213 -18.40 0.18 -4.06
C LEU A 213 -17.75 -1.21 -4.20
N ALA A 214 -18.44 -2.18 -4.80
CA ALA A 214 -17.90 -3.51 -5.03
C ALA A 214 -16.66 -3.47 -5.94
N ILE A 215 -16.70 -2.66 -7.01
CA ILE A 215 -15.54 -2.42 -7.89
C ILE A 215 -14.37 -1.81 -7.12
N LYS A 216 -14.61 -0.76 -6.32
CA LYS A 216 -13.57 -0.13 -5.49
C LYS A 216 -12.90 -1.13 -4.56
N ILE A 217 -13.68 -2.00 -3.93
CA ILE A 217 -13.15 -3.03 -3.02
C ILE A 217 -12.37 -4.09 -3.78
N GLY A 218 -12.89 -4.57 -4.91
CA GLY A 218 -12.17 -5.49 -5.78
C GLY A 218 -10.82 -4.93 -6.18
N ILE A 219 -10.79 -3.70 -6.69
CA ILE A 219 -9.56 -2.99 -7.08
C ILE A 219 -8.61 -2.81 -5.89
N SER A 220 -9.10 -2.46 -4.69
CA SER A 220 -8.23 -2.33 -3.51
C SER A 220 -7.51 -3.65 -3.16
N VAL A 221 -8.24 -4.78 -3.25
CA VAL A 221 -7.68 -6.11 -3.00
C VAL A 221 -6.59 -6.46 -4.02
N TRP A 222 -6.83 -6.12 -5.29
CA TRP A 222 -5.84 -6.26 -6.38
C TRP A 222 -4.58 -5.46 -6.10
N LEU A 223 -4.76 -4.18 -5.78
CA LEU A 223 -3.66 -3.26 -5.56
C LEU A 223 -2.83 -3.63 -4.34
N ARG A 224 -3.44 -4.13 -3.24
CA ARG A 224 -2.67 -4.67 -2.10
C ARG A 224 -1.73 -5.79 -2.52
N GLU A 225 -2.20 -6.77 -3.28
CA GLU A 225 -1.37 -7.89 -3.70
C GLU A 225 -0.26 -7.41 -4.65
N LEU A 226 -0.58 -6.53 -5.60
CA LEU A 226 0.40 -5.91 -6.49
C LEU A 226 1.48 -5.16 -5.69
N PHE A 227 1.10 -4.25 -4.79
CA PHE A 227 2.05 -3.47 -3.99
C PHE A 227 2.90 -4.39 -3.12
N THR A 228 2.31 -5.43 -2.52
CA THR A 228 3.07 -6.40 -1.72
C THR A 228 4.14 -7.10 -2.57
N LEU A 229 3.82 -7.48 -3.81
CA LEU A 229 4.76 -8.14 -4.72
C LEU A 229 5.88 -7.21 -5.17
N VAL A 230 5.54 -5.98 -5.56
CA VAL A 230 6.52 -4.99 -6.01
C VAL A 230 7.45 -4.60 -4.85
N VAL A 231 6.90 -4.32 -3.67
CA VAL A 231 7.71 -4.04 -2.47
C VAL A 231 8.60 -5.25 -2.14
N SER A 232 8.08 -6.48 -2.22
CA SER A 232 8.90 -7.67 -1.97
C SER A 232 10.10 -7.75 -2.91
N ARG A 233 9.88 -7.47 -4.20
CA ARG A 233 10.95 -7.41 -5.20
C ARG A 233 11.97 -6.33 -4.86
N ASP A 234 11.52 -5.13 -4.50
CA ASP A 234 12.40 -4.00 -4.20
C ASP A 234 13.19 -4.20 -2.90
N LEU A 235 12.59 -4.90 -1.93
CA LEU A 235 13.29 -5.40 -0.74
C LEU A 235 14.38 -6.39 -1.10
N TYR A 236 14.10 -7.36 -1.99
CA TYR A 236 15.14 -8.27 -2.47
C TYR A 236 16.26 -7.52 -3.20
N ALA A 237 15.92 -6.50 -3.98
CA ALA A 237 16.86 -5.63 -4.69
C ALA A 237 17.59 -4.61 -3.81
N GLY A 238 17.26 -4.51 -2.51
CA GLY A 238 17.95 -3.62 -1.58
C GLY A 238 17.71 -2.12 -1.82
N VAL A 239 16.54 -1.74 -2.35
CA VAL A 239 16.14 -0.33 -2.55
C VAL A 239 16.19 0.44 -1.22
N PRO A 240 16.86 1.59 -1.14
CA PRO A 240 17.24 2.20 0.14
C PRO A 240 16.05 2.65 1.00
N ALA A 241 14.99 3.16 0.40
CA ALA A 241 13.81 3.63 1.13
C ALA A 241 12.54 3.24 0.37
N ILE A 242 11.60 2.60 1.08
CA ILE A 242 10.35 2.14 0.51
C ILE A 242 9.19 2.60 1.39
N TYR A 243 8.17 3.20 0.77
CA TYR A 243 6.90 3.53 1.40
C TYR A 243 5.78 2.81 0.66
N VAL A 244 4.97 2.06 1.39
CA VAL A 244 3.77 1.41 0.84
C VAL A 244 2.54 1.76 1.66
N ASN A 245 1.48 2.21 1.00
CA ASN A 245 0.19 2.50 1.62
C ASN A 245 -0.86 1.47 1.19
N TYR A 246 -1.54 0.87 2.17
CA TYR A 246 -2.65 -0.05 1.98
C TYR A 246 -3.98 0.60 2.39
N PHE A 247 -4.83 0.88 1.41
CA PHE A 247 -6.11 1.58 1.59
C PHE A 247 -7.34 0.66 1.65
N ASP A 248 -7.18 -0.67 1.62
CA ASP A 248 -8.32 -1.59 1.67
C ASP A 248 -9.18 -1.43 2.93
N TYR A 249 -8.53 -1.15 4.07
CA TYR A 249 -9.23 -0.95 5.33
C TYR A 249 -10.06 0.33 5.26
N ASP A 250 -9.44 1.45 4.90
CA ASP A 250 -10.09 2.74 4.75
C ASP A 250 -11.29 2.70 3.79
N VAL A 251 -11.13 2.08 2.61
CA VAL A 251 -12.23 1.91 1.63
C VAL A 251 -13.40 1.12 2.23
N ALA A 252 -13.12 0.04 2.96
CA ALA A 252 -14.17 -0.75 3.61
C ALA A 252 -14.79 -0.03 4.81
N ALA A 253 -13.99 0.72 5.55
CA ALA A 253 -14.39 1.46 6.73
C ALA A 253 -15.26 2.67 6.35
N HIS A 254 -14.98 3.35 5.24
CA HIS A 254 -15.86 4.36 4.65
C HIS A 254 -17.22 3.79 4.22
N ALA A 255 -17.25 2.54 3.78
CA ALA A 255 -18.46 1.92 3.25
C ALA A 255 -19.39 1.35 4.31
N TRP A 256 -18.84 0.90 5.45
CA TRP A 256 -19.59 0.18 6.47
C TRP A 256 -19.36 0.65 7.91
N GLY A 257 -18.42 1.56 8.11
CA GLY A 257 -17.93 1.98 9.41
C GLY A 257 -16.65 1.25 9.86
N PRO A 258 -15.82 1.90 10.69
CA PRO A 258 -14.48 1.43 11.05
C PRO A 258 -14.45 0.13 11.86
N ARG A 259 -15.50 -0.14 12.63
CA ARG A 259 -15.64 -1.34 13.47
C ARG A 259 -16.42 -2.47 12.81
N HIS A 260 -16.93 -2.25 11.60
CA HIS A 260 -17.76 -3.23 10.94
C HIS A 260 -16.95 -4.50 10.60
N PRO A 261 -17.52 -5.72 10.72
CA PRO A 261 -16.80 -6.96 10.45
C PRO A 261 -16.14 -7.03 9.06
N ARG A 262 -16.68 -6.34 8.06
CA ARG A 262 -16.07 -6.24 6.72
C ARG A 262 -14.78 -5.41 6.72
N ALA A 263 -14.77 -4.26 7.38
CA ALA A 263 -13.59 -3.43 7.54
C ALA A 263 -12.51 -4.18 8.34
N LEU A 264 -12.87 -4.81 9.46
CA LEU A 264 -11.92 -5.61 10.25
C LEU A 264 -11.37 -6.84 9.49
N ARG A 265 -12.12 -7.40 8.55
CA ARG A 265 -11.59 -8.44 7.64
C ARG A 265 -10.58 -7.86 6.65
N ALA A 266 -10.80 -6.66 6.12
CA ALA A 266 -9.82 -5.97 5.27
C ALA A 266 -8.54 -5.67 6.07
N LEU A 267 -8.66 -5.19 7.32
CA LEU A 267 -7.54 -4.98 8.23
C LEU A 267 -6.73 -6.26 8.46
N ARG A 268 -7.39 -7.41 8.72
CA ARG A 268 -6.70 -8.70 8.86
C ARG A 268 -5.91 -9.10 7.61
N ARG A 269 -6.38 -8.73 6.42
CA ARG A 269 -5.67 -8.99 5.16
C ARG A 269 -4.46 -8.06 4.99
N VAL A 270 -4.58 -6.80 5.42
CA VAL A 270 -3.43 -5.89 5.50
C VAL A 270 -2.38 -6.44 6.48
N ASP A 271 -2.78 -6.90 7.67
CA ASP A 271 -1.89 -7.58 8.63
C ASP A 271 -1.16 -8.79 8.01
N ALA A 272 -1.86 -9.61 7.21
CA ALA A 272 -1.25 -10.70 6.46
C ALA A 272 -0.25 -10.22 5.38
N ALA A 273 -0.52 -9.10 4.71
CA ALA A 273 0.40 -8.50 3.75
C ALA A 273 1.68 -7.97 4.44
N ILE A 274 1.51 -7.28 5.57
CA ILE A 274 2.61 -6.83 6.44
C ILE A 274 3.46 -8.03 6.86
N HIS A 275 2.85 -9.15 7.26
CA HIS A 275 3.57 -10.38 7.58
C HIS A 275 4.40 -10.91 6.40
N ARG A 276 3.88 -10.85 5.17
CA ARG A 276 4.62 -11.28 3.97
C ARG A 276 5.86 -10.41 3.75
N LEU A 277 5.72 -9.09 3.84
CA LEU A 277 6.86 -8.16 3.71
C LEU A 277 7.91 -8.40 4.79
N TRP A 278 7.48 -8.57 6.04
CA TRP A 278 8.38 -8.88 7.14
C TRP A 278 9.15 -10.19 6.91
N ARG A 279 8.51 -11.24 6.38
CA ARG A 279 9.22 -12.48 6.02
C ARG A 279 10.30 -12.24 4.97
N VAL A 280 10.05 -11.38 3.98
CA VAL A 280 11.06 -10.98 2.99
C VAL A 280 12.23 -10.29 3.68
N LEU A 281 11.97 -9.33 4.57
CA LEU A 281 13.04 -8.68 5.36
C LEU A 281 13.92 -9.70 6.10
N ARG A 282 13.30 -10.72 6.71
CA ARG A 282 14.04 -11.79 7.41
C ARG A 282 14.87 -12.68 6.48
N ARG A 283 14.55 -12.74 5.19
CA ARG A 283 15.31 -13.50 4.18
C ARG A 283 16.51 -12.72 3.64
N VAL A 284 16.49 -11.40 3.72
CA VAL A 284 17.61 -10.51 3.32
C VAL A 284 18.11 -9.66 4.50
N PRO A 285 18.54 -10.28 5.62
CA PRO A 285 18.96 -9.54 6.81
C PRO A 285 20.17 -8.63 6.55
N GLY A 286 21.00 -9.02 5.57
CA GLY A 286 22.15 -8.22 5.13
C GLY A 286 21.79 -6.85 4.59
N HIS A 287 20.53 -6.58 4.25
CA HIS A 287 20.10 -5.26 3.79
C HIS A 287 19.83 -4.25 4.90
N GLY A 288 19.65 -4.70 6.15
CA GLY A 288 19.55 -3.81 7.32
C GLY A 288 18.39 -2.80 7.29
N TYR A 289 17.18 -3.24 6.91
CA TYR A 289 16.00 -2.37 6.91
C TYR A 289 15.46 -2.11 8.32
N ASP A 290 15.19 -0.85 8.61
CA ASP A 290 14.30 -0.41 9.67
C ASP A 290 12.84 -0.51 9.19
N PHE A 291 11.99 -1.15 10.00
CA PHE A 291 10.62 -1.48 9.64
C PHE A 291 9.62 -0.67 10.49
N TYR A 292 8.81 0.15 9.83
CA TYR A 292 7.79 0.98 10.47
C TYR A 292 6.41 0.63 9.93
N VAL A 293 5.43 0.60 10.82
CA VAL A 293 4.00 0.52 10.47
C VAL A 293 3.33 1.74 11.09
N LEU A 294 2.64 2.53 10.28
CA LEU A 294 1.95 3.75 10.73
C LEU A 294 0.55 3.86 10.11
N SER A 295 -0.22 4.84 10.56
CA SER A 295 -1.49 5.24 9.96
C SER A 295 -1.54 6.75 9.83
N ASP A 296 -2.21 7.26 8.80
CA ASP A 296 -2.29 8.67 8.45
C ASP A 296 -3.43 9.43 9.11
N HIS A 297 -4.52 8.74 9.41
CA HIS A 297 -5.64 9.28 10.17
C HIS A 297 -6.50 8.16 10.77
N GLY A 298 -7.47 8.55 11.61
CA GLY A 298 -8.53 7.65 12.05
C GLY A 298 -9.77 7.73 11.18
N GLN A 299 -10.80 7.00 11.57
CA GLN A 299 -12.16 7.14 11.05
C GLN A 299 -13.16 7.22 12.21
N ALA A 300 -14.21 8.00 12.01
CA ALA A 300 -15.37 8.07 12.89
C ALA A 300 -16.59 7.48 12.17
N ALA A 301 -17.53 6.90 12.92
CA ALA A 301 -18.83 6.54 12.37
C ALA A 301 -19.63 7.84 12.19
N CYS A 302 -20.25 8.00 11.02
CA CYS A 302 -21.23 9.04 10.75
C CYS A 302 -22.58 8.68 11.37
#